data_AF-A0A3D3IUI5-F1
#
_entry.id   AF-A0A3D3IUI5-F1
#
_cell.length_a   1.000
_cell.length_b   1.000
_cell.length_c   1.000
_cell.angle_alpha   90.00
_cell.angle_beta   90.00
_cell.angle_gamma   90.00
#
_symmetry.space_group_name_H-M   'P 1'
#
loop_
_entity.id
_entity.type
_entity.pdbx_description
1 polymer ?
#
loop_
_entity_poly.entity_id
_entity_poly.type
_entity_poly.pdbx_seq_one_letter_code
_entity_poly.pdbx_strand_id
1 'polypeptide(L)'
;FRSLAAEGCLIIVSTHNLGSVPSFCDEVILINRTLIANGPVETTFTEDNLAKAFGGMLRHVHVGGLDLHSDADLRKVTVLTDDERPVVLYGEEGGQKIVQSKKAVT
;
A
#
# COMPACT_ATOMS: atom_id res chain seq x y z
N PHE A 1 -1.35 5.53 -19.96
CA PHE A 1 0.04 5.92 -19.65
C PHE A 1 1.03 4.75 -19.73
N ARG A 2 0.62 3.47 -19.61
CA ARG A 2 1.57 2.34 -19.72
C ARG A 2 2.33 2.22 -21.03
N SER A 3 1.69 2.53 -22.17
CA SER A 3 2.38 2.53 -23.48
C SER A 3 3.50 3.57 -23.52
N LEU A 4 3.22 4.80 -23.07
CA LEU A 4 4.22 5.88 -22.97
C LEU A 4 5.37 5.53 -22.03
N ALA A 5 5.08 4.89 -20.89
CA ALA A 5 6.12 4.40 -19.99
C ALA A 5 6.99 3.34 -20.66
N ALA A 6 6.39 2.41 -21.43
CA ALA A 6 7.12 1.39 -22.19
C ALA A 6 7.96 2.00 -23.34
N GLU A 7 7.62 3.19 -23.82
CA GLU A 7 8.39 3.97 -24.79
C GLU A 7 9.53 4.79 -24.14
N GLY A 8 9.72 4.68 -22.83
CA GLY A 8 10.78 5.37 -22.08
C GLY A 8 10.41 6.77 -21.58
N CYS A 9 9.13 7.15 -21.63
CA CYS A 9 8.68 8.41 -21.04
C CYS A 9 8.56 8.29 -19.51
N LEU A 10 9.13 9.25 -18.77
CA LEU A 10 8.85 9.40 -17.34
C LEU A 10 7.40 9.86 -17.14
N ILE A 11 6.63 9.08 -16.39
CA ILE A 11 5.25 9.40 -16.01
C ILE A 11 5.22 9.69 -14.51
N ILE A 12 4.80 10.90 -14.15
CA ILE A 12 4.57 11.27 -12.75
C ILE A 12 3.06 11.35 -12.52
N VAL A 13 2.58 10.62 -11.51
CA VAL A 13 1.17 10.61 -11.12
C VAL A 13 1.07 11.11 -9.67
N SER A 14 0.32 12.20 -9.48
CA SER A 14 -0.10 12.64 -8.15
C SER A 14 -1.50 12.10 -7.89
N THR A 15 -1.65 11.22 -6.91
CA THR A 15 -2.93 10.60 -6.57
C THR A 15 -3.14 10.61 -5.07
N HIS A 16 -4.40 10.72 -4.65
CA HIS A 16 -4.79 10.42 -3.28
C HIS A 16 -5.22 8.96 -3.12
N ASN A 17 -5.69 8.29 -4.19
CA ASN A 17 -6.13 6.90 -4.21
C ASN A 17 -5.01 5.91 -3.86
N LEU A 18 -4.96 5.49 -2.60
CA LEU A 18 -3.95 4.56 -2.13
C LEU A 18 -4.01 3.18 -2.80
N GLY A 19 -5.20 2.60 -2.93
CA GLY A 19 -5.39 1.24 -3.44
C GLY A 19 -4.94 1.05 -4.89
N SER A 20 -4.87 2.13 -5.66
CA SER A 20 -4.44 2.09 -7.06
C SER A 20 -2.92 2.05 -7.24
N VAL A 21 -2.16 2.69 -6.35
CA VAL A 21 -0.72 2.92 -6.51
C VAL A 21 0.06 1.62 -6.75
N PRO A 22 -0.13 0.55 -5.96
CA PRO A 22 0.63 -0.68 -6.15
C PRO A 22 0.36 -1.39 -7.48
N SER A 23 -0.75 -1.07 -8.15
CA SER A 23 -1.08 -1.67 -9.44
C SER A 23 -0.41 -0.92 -10.59
N PHE A 24 -0.11 0.38 -10.45
CA PHE A 24 0.24 1.26 -11.57
C PHE A 24 1.65 1.83 -11.51
N CYS A 25 2.24 1.92 -10.33
CA CYS A 25 3.52 2.57 -10.10
C CYS A 25 4.59 1.53 -9.71
N ASP A 26 5.80 1.71 -10.22
CA ASP A 26 6.98 0.94 -9.82
C ASP A 26 7.69 1.61 -8.63
N GLU A 27 7.69 2.94 -8.60
CA GLU A 27 8.24 3.76 -7.52
C GLU A 27 7.20 4.71 -6.93
N VAL A 28 7.40 5.12 -5.68
CA VAL A 28 6.59 6.09 -4.96
C VAL A 28 7.44 7.16 -4.29
N ILE A 29 6.87 8.36 -4.20
CA ILE A 29 7.38 9.45 -3.36
C ILE A 29 6.25 9.82 -2.42
N LEU A 30 6.46 9.62 -1.12
CA LEU A 30 5.49 9.95 -0.07
C LEU A 30 5.84 11.31 0.52
N ILE A 31 4.86 12.21 0.58
CA ILE A 31 5.06 13.60 0.96
C ILE A 31 3.99 14.01 1.96
N ASN A 32 4.39 14.70 3.03
CA ASN A 32 3.50 15.44 3.93
C ASN A 32 4.19 16.75 4.31
N ARG A 33 3.97 17.80 3.50
CA ARG A 33 4.71 19.09 3.50
C ARG A 33 6.23 18.98 3.29
N THR A 34 6.79 17.80 3.52
CA THR A 34 8.19 17.39 3.45
C THR A 34 8.24 15.97 2.87
N LEU A 35 9.41 15.57 2.37
CA LEU A 35 9.63 14.19 1.92
C LEU A 35 9.58 13.24 3.12
N ILE A 36 8.71 12.24 3.05
CA ILE A 36 8.60 11.17 4.05
C ILE A 36 9.47 9.98 3.65
N ALA A 37 9.31 9.50 2.42
CA ALA A 37 10.09 8.38 1.88
C ALA A 37 10.02 8.36 0.35
N ASN A 38 11.01 7.76 -0.31
CA ASN A 38 11.01 7.52 -1.75
C ASN A 38 11.70 6.20 -2.10
N GLY A 39 11.21 5.55 -3.15
CA GLY A 39 11.80 4.32 -3.67
C GLY A 39 10.77 3.35 -4.24
N PRO A 40 11.14 2.07 -4.42
CA PRO A 40 10.24 1.02 -4.91
C PRO A 40 8.98 0.89 -4.06
N VAL A 41 7.84 0.63 -4.70
CA VAL A 41 6.56 0.45 -3.99
C VAL A 41 6.66 -0.66 -2.94
N GLU A 42 7.35 -1.74 -3.27
CA GLU A 42 7.46 -2.95 -2.45
C GLU A 42 8.12 -2.69 -1.09
N THR A 43 9.04 -1.73 -1.03
CA THR A 43 9.82 -1.43 0.18
C THR A 43 9.46 -0.11 0.83
N THR A 44 8.79 0.78 0.09
CA THR A 44 8.54 2.17 0.52
C THR A 44 7.08 2.39 0.89
N PHE A 45 6.15 1.67 0.27
CA PHE A 45 4.70 1.82 0.47
C PHE A 45 4.22 0.97 1.66
N THR A 46 4.77 1.25 2.84
CA THR A 46 4.53 0.53 4.09
C THR A 46 3.47 1.22 4.96
N GLU A 47 2.86 0.48 5.88
CA GLU A 47 1.90 1.03 6.85
C GLU A 47 2.46 2.27 7.56
N ASP A 48 3.70 2.17 8.04
CA ASP A 48 4.37 3.20 8.83
C ASP A 48 4.62 4.49 8.03
N ASN A 49 5.03 4.35 6.76
CA ASN A 49 5.24 5.50 5.89
C ASN A 49 3.91 6.13 5.44
N LEU A 50 2.89 5.32 5.17
CA LEU A 50 1.55 5.80 4.83
C LEU A 50 0.92 6.55 6.01
N ALA A 51 1.05 6.06 7.24
CA ALA A 51 0.58 6.76 8.42
C ALA A 51 1.21 8.16 8.56
N LYS A 52 2.52 8.28 8.34
CA LYS A 52 3.26 9.57 8.36
C LYS A 52 2.84 10.51 7.23
N ALA A 53 2.63 9.97 6.03
CA ALA A 53 2.25 10.75 4.85
C ALA A 53 0.81 11.30 4.93
N PHE A 54 -0.12 10.53 5.51
CA PHE A 54 -1.55 10.89 5.57
C PHE A 54 -1.99 11.44 6.93
N GLY A 55 -1.09 11.55 7.91
CA GLY A 55 -1.32 12.27 9.17
C GLY A 55 -2.45 11.70 10.03
N GLY A 56 -2.68 10.39 9.98
CA GLY A 56 -3.74 9.72 10.74
C GLY A 56 -5.16 9.86 10.18
N MET A 57 -5.32 10.41 8.97
CA MET A 57 -6.62 10.49 8.29
C MET A 57 -7.09 9.16 7.68
N LEU A 58 -6.22 8.15 7.63
CA LEU A 58 -6.58 6.83 7.12
C LEU A 58 -7.43 6.09 8.14
N ARG A 59 -8.43 5.34 7.65
CA ARG A 59 -9.12 4.35 8.48
C ARG A 59 -8.31 3.06 8.46
N HIS A 60 -8.03 2.55 9.66
CA HIS A 60 -7.23 1.34 9.87
C HIS A 60 -8.13 0.25 10.45
N VAL A 61 -8.10 -0.94 9.84
CA VAL A 61 -8.67 -2.16 10.42
C VAL A 61 -7.56 -3.18 10.50
N HIS A 62 -7.18 -3.58 11.72
CA HIS A 62 -6.22 -4.64 11.97
C HIS A 62 -6.97 -5.89 12.44
N VAL A 63 -6.75 -7.01 11.77
CA VAL A 63 -7.29 -8.32 12.16
C VAL A 63 -6.10 -9.27 12.29
N GLY A 64 -5.90 -9.90 13.44
CA GLY A 64 -4.75 -10.76 13.70
C GLY A 64 -4.95 -11.69 14.88
N GLY A 65 -3.98 -12.57 15.13
CA GLY A 65 -4.06 -13.56 16.22
C GLY A 65 -5.28 -14.46 16.08
N LEU A 66 -5.97 -14.75 17.20
CA LEU A 66 -7.12 -15.66 17.22
C LEU A 66 -8.34 -15.16 16.44
N ASP A 67 -8.42 -13.86 16.15
CA ASP A 67 -9.49 -13.29 15.32
C ASP A 67 -9.28 -13.58 13.83
N LEU A 68 -8.05 -13.91 13.42
CA LEU A 68 -7.69 -14.24 12.04
C LEU A 68 -7.34 -15.71 11.83
N HIS A 69 -6.73 -16.33 12.85
CA HIS A 69 -6.08 -17.63 12.77
C HIS A 69 -6.57 -18.55 13.91
N SER A 70 -6.67 -19.86 13.64
CA SER A 70 -7.01 -20.88 14.65
C SER A 70 -5.78 -21.62 15.22
N ASP A 71 -4.59 -21.16 14.86
CA ASP A 71 -3.29 -21.68 15.28
C ASP A 71 -2.44 -20.57 15.92
N ALA A 72 -1.16 -20.83 16.16
CA ALA A 72 -0.23 -19.90 16.79
C ALA A 72 0.36 -18.85 15.81
N ASP A 73 -0.28 -18.61 14.66
CA ASP A 73 0.18 -17.67 13.66
C ASP A 73 0.01 -16.21 14.13
N LEU A 74 1.11 -15.45 14.05
CA LEU A 74 1.19 -14.06 14.49
C LEU A 74 0.94 -13.05 13.37
N ARG A 75 0.73 -13.52 12.14
CA ARG A 75 0.46 -12.64 11.00
C ARG A 75 -0.86 -11.89 11.19
N LYS A 76 -0.90 -10.67 10.68
CA LYS A 76 -2.07 -9.79 10.71
C LYS A 76 -2.41 -9.29 9.32
N VAL A 77 -3.69 -9.04 9.10
CA VAL A 77 -4.20 -8.27 7.96
C VAL A 77 -4.39 -6.83 8.43
N THR A 78 -3.70 -5.89 7.80
CA THR A 78 -3.95 -4.45 7.94
C THR A 78 -4.68 -3.96 6.69
N VAL A 79 -5.83 -3.32 6.88
CA VAL A 79 -6.58 -2.63 5.82
C VAL A 79 -6.46 -1.12 6.05
N LEU A 80 -5.88 -0.42 5.06
CA LEU A 80 -5.77 1.04 5.05
C LEU A 80 -6.67 1.61 3.95
N THR A 81 -7.50 2.60 4.26
CA THR A 81 -8.41 3.22 3.28
C THR A 81 -8.62 4.71 3.51
N ASP A 82 -8.84 5.42 2.41
CA ASP A 82 -8.95 6.88 2.25
C ASP A 82 -10.32 7.31 1.70
N ASP A 83 -11.35 6.47 1.87
CA ASP A 83 -12.70 6.54 1.24
C ASP A 83 -12.82 5.95 -0.17
N GLU A 84 -11.72 5.53 -0.80
CA GLU A 84 -11.73 4.86 -2.10
C GLU A 84 -11.39 3.36 -2.00
N ARG A 85 -10.35 2.90 -2.69
CA ARG A 85 -9.96 1.50 -2.72
C ARG A 85 -8.99 1.23 -1.57
N PRO A 86 -9.24 0.21 -0.74
CA PRO A 86 -8.34 -0.10 0.35
C PRO A 86 -7.02 -0.68 -0.18
N VAL A 87 -5.95 -0.40 0.56
CA VAL A 87 -4.70 -1.16 0.51
C VAL A 87 -4.79 -2.23 1.59
N VAL A 88 -4.48 -3.48 1.22
CA VAL A 88 -4.43 -4.60 2.16
C VAL A 88 -2.98 -5.02 2.32
N LEU A 89 -2.52 -5.11 3.56
CA LEU A 89 -1.19 -5.59 3.93
C LEU A 89 -1.33 -6.87 4.75
N TYR A 90 -0.49 -7.87 4.49
CA TYR A 90 -0.47 -9.12 5.25
C TYR A 90 0.95 -9.50 5.65
N GLY A 91 1.11 -9.94 6.90
CA GLY A 91 2.37 -10.42 7.43
C GLY A 91 2.52 -10.12 8.92
N GLU A 92 3.69 -10.40 9.47
CA GLU A 92 4.04 -10.01 10.83
C GLU A 92 4.39 -8.53 10.89
N GLU A 93 4.32 -7.97 12.09
CA GLU A 93 4.65 -6.56 12.34
C GLU A 93 6.05 -6.18 11.81
N GLY A 94 6.12 -5.08 11.05
CA GLY A 94 7.37 -4.64 10.40
C GLY A 94 7.76 -5.40 9.13
N GLY A 95 7.09 -6.52 8.80
CA GLY A 95 7.37 -7.35 7.63
C GLY A 95 6.19 -7.52 6.66
N GLN A 96 5.15 -6.71 6.81
CA GLN A 96 3.91 -6.84 6.04
C GLN A 96 4.13 -6.51 4.57
N LYS A 97 3.48 -7.29 3.69
CA LYS A 97 3.51 -7.10 2.25
C LYS A 97 2.15 -6.72 1.71
N ILE A 98 2.15 -5.92 0.65
CA ILE A 98 0.93 -5.56 -0.07
C ILE A 98 0.31 -6.84 -0.67
N VAL A 99 -0.95 -7.08 -0.35
CA VAL A 99 -1.76 -8.15 -0.94
C VAL A 99 -2.64 -7.54 -2.01
N GLN A 100 -2.35 -7.86 -3.26
CA GLN A 100 -3.22 -7.49 -4.37
C GLN A 100 -4.18 -8.63 -4.66
N SER A 101 -5.47 -8.30 -4.81
CA SER A 101 -6.43 -9.22 -5.41
C SER A 101 -5.99 -9.45 -6.86
N LYS A 102 -5.59 -10.69 -7.17
CA LYS A 102 -5.42 -11.10 -8.58
C LYS A 102 -6.78 -10.89 -9.24
N LYS A 103 -6.85 -10.09 -10.31
CA LYS A 103 -8.04 -10.07 -11.16
C LYS A 103 -8.36 -11.52 -11.49
N ALA A 104 -9.58 -11.96 -11.14
CA ALA A 104 -10.11 -13.20 -11.69
C ALA A 104 -10.03 -13.06 -13.21
N VAL A 105 -9.21 -13.90 -13.83
CA VAL A 105 -9.19 -14.05 -15.29
C VAL A 105 -10.49 -14.80 -15.59
N THR A 106 -11.47 -14.07 -16.12
CA THR A 106 -12.65 -14.64 -16.76
C THR A 106 -12.37 -14.74 -18.26
#